data_AF-A0A2E9EVT4-F1
#
_entry.id   AF-A0A2E9EVT4-F1
#
_cell.length_a   1.000
_cell.length_b   1.000
_cell.length_c   1.000
_cell.angle_alpha   90.00
_cell.angle_beta   90.00
_cell.angle_gamma   90.00
#
_symmetry.space_group_name_H-M   'P 1'
#
loop_
_entity.id
_entity.type
_entity.pdbx_description
1 polymer ?
#
loop_
_entity_poly.entity_id
_entity_poly.type
_entity_poly.pdbx_seq_one_letter_code
_entity_poly.pdbx_strand_id
1 'polypeptide(L)' 'MINTNLLAFTLGGPEVIIVLVLILLLFGAKRIPKLAKSIGQATGELKKGRLESEKEISDAKKSSEEDTSSKEE' A
#
# COMPACT_ATOMS: atom_id res chain seq x y z
N MET A 1 20.34 -13.01 -38.60
CA MET A 1 20.30 -12.88 -37.12
C MET A 1 19.42 -11.69 -36.80
N ILE A 2 18.28 -11.90 -36.13
CA ILE A 2 17.38 -10.81 -35.75
C ILE A 2 18.01 -10.10 -34.55
N ASN A 3 18.18 -8.78 -34.63
CA ASN A 3 18.80 -7.99 -33.57
C ASN A 3 17.94 -8.02 -32.31
N THR A 4 18.54 -8.37 -31.16
CA THR A 4 17.92 -8.28 -29.84
C THR A 4 17.39 -6.87 -29.54
N ASN A 5 18.01 -5.84 -30.13
CA ASN A 5 17.53 -4.45 -30.06
C ASN A 5 16.12 -4.30 -30.63
N LEU A 6 15.74 -5.03 -31.68
CA LEU A 6 14.41 -4.96 -32.26
C LEU A 6 13.37 -5.66 -31.37
N LEU A 7 13.74 -6.75 -30.70
CA LEU A 7 12.86 -7.48 -29.78
C LEU A 7 12.68 -6.73 -28.44
N ALA A 8 13.74 -6.07 -27.95
CA ALA A 8 13.67 -5.13 -26.84
C ALA A 8 12.89 -3.85 -27.20
N PHE A 9 12.93 -3.43 -28.47
CA PHE A 9 12.12 -2.32 -28.98
C PHE A 9 10.63 -2.67 -29.13
N THR A 10 10.26 -3.96 -29.18
CA THR A 10 8.86 -4.41 -29.28
C THR A 10 8.22 -4.82 -27.95
N LEU A 11 9.02 -5.04 -26.89
CA LEU A 11 8.54 -5.59 -25.60
C LEU A 11 9.11 -4.90 -24.35
N GLY A 12 10.12 -4.04 -24.46
CA GLY A 12 10.98 -3.75 -23.31
C GLY A 12 11.00 -2.31 -22.78
N GLY A 13 10.96 -1.29 -23.65
CA GLY A 13 11.31 0.06 -23.20
C GLY A 13 10.53 1.18 -23.87
N PRO A 14 10.62 1.35 -25.20
CA PRO A 14 10.02 2.49 -25.88
C PRO A 14 8.49 2.50 -25.80
N GLU A 15 7.79 1.37 -26.02
CA GLU A 15 6.32 1.36 -25.92
C GLU A 15 5.82 1.71 -24.53
N VAL A 16 6.47 1.22 -23.47
CA VAL A 16 6.06 1.51 -22.08
C VAL A 16 6.15 3.01 -21.81
N ILE A 17 7.19 3.67 -22.29
CA ILE A 17 7.35 5.13 -22.18
C ILE A 17 6.26 5.86 -22.97
N ILE A 18 5.94 5.41 -24.18
CA ILE A 18 4.87 6.01 -25.01
C ILE A 18 3.51 5.89 -24.32
N VAL A 19 3.18 4.70 -23.79
CA VAL A 19 1.94 4.48 -23.03
C VAL A 19 1.90 5.34 -21.78
N LEU A 20 3.01 5.44 -21.05
CA LEU A 20 3.13 6.31 -19.88
C LEU A 20 2.87 7.77 -20.24
N VAL A 21 3.44 8.26 -21.35
CA VAL A 21 3.21 9.63 -21.86
C VAL A 21 1.75 9.85 -22.26
N LEU A 22 1.11 8.88 -22.91
CA LEU A 22 -0.31 8.97 -23.26
C LEU A 22 -1.19 9.05 -22.00
N ILE A 23 -0.95 8.20 -21.01
CA ILE A 23 -1.63 8.26 -19.71
C ILE A 23 -1.36 9.63 -19.06
N LEU A 24 -0.14 10.15 -19.13
CA LEU A 24 0.21 11.45 -18.59
C LEU A 24 -0.46 12.61 -19.33
N LEU A 25 -0.75 12.49 -20.62
CA LEU A 25 -1.52 13.47 -21.39
C LEU A 25 -3.00 13.46 -20.99
N LEU A 26 -3.60 12.26 -20.88
CA LEU A 26 -5.00 12.08 -20.55
C LEU A 26 -5.33 12.50 -19.11
N PHE A 27 -4.50 12.07 -18.17
CA PHE A 27 -4.71 12.32 -16.74
C PHE A 27 -3.92 13.54 -16.25
N GLY A 28 -2.79 13.88 -16.86
CA GLY A 28 -1.88 14.94 -16.40
C GLY A 28 -0.80 14.44 -15.43
N ALA A 29 0.40 15.03 -15.52
CA ALA A 29 1.56 14.65 -14.71
C ALA A 29 1.35 14.72 -13.18
N LYS A 30 0.39 15.52 -12.73
CA LYS A 30 0.08 15.70 -11.30
C LYS A 30 -0.93 14.69 -10.75
N ARG A 31 -1.70 13.98 -11.58
CA ARG A 31 -2.78 13.11 -11.08
C ARG A 31 -2.27 11.81 -10.49
N ILE A 32 -1.34 11.13 -11.17
CA ILE A 32 -0.73 9.88 -10.67
C ILE A 32 -0.10 10.07 -9.27
N PRO A 33 0.79 11.05 -9.04
CA PRO A 33 1.39 11.25 -7.71
C PRO A 33 0.36 11.68 -6.66
N LYS A 34 -0.68 12.44 -7.04
CA LYS A 34 -1.75 12.84 -6.13
C LYS A 34 -2.58 11.64 -5.67
N LEU A 35 -2.93 10.73 -6.60
CA LEU A 35 -3.64 9.49 -6.31
C LEU A 35 -2.80 8.58 -5.40
N ALA A 36 -1.53 8.36 -5.74
CA ALA A 36 -0.61 7.59 -4.92
C ALA A 36 -0.49 8.15 -3.49
N LYS A 37 -0.40 9.48 -3.34
CA LYS A 37 -0.38 10.13 -2.03
C LYS A 37 -1.66 9.87 -1.23
N SER A 38 -2.84 10.02 -1.85
CA SER A 38 -4.12 9.78 -1.15
C SER A 38 -4.33 8.32 -0.76
N ILE A 39 -3.95 7.38 -1.63
CA ILE A 39 -4.03 5.94 -1.34
C ILE A 39 -3.04 5.58 -0.23
N GLY A 40 -1.83 6.16 -0.26
CA GLY A 40 -0.81 5.96 0.77
C GLY A 40 -1.26 6.48 2.14
N GLN A 41 -1.89 7.66 2.18
CA GLN A 41 -2.47 8.21 3.42
C GLN A 41 -3.57 7.31 3.97
N ALA A 42 -4.54 6.92 3.14
CA ALA A 42 -5.63 6.03 3.54
C ALA A 42 -5.09 4.68 4.06
N THR A 43 -4.13 4.08 3.35
CA THR A 43 -3.49 2.81 3.77
C THR A 43 -2.71 2.97 5.08
N GLY A 44 -2.04 4.11 5.26
CA GLY A 44 -1.32 4.43 6.50
C GLY A 44 -2.23 4.57 7.71
N GLU A 45 -3.34 5.30 7.57
CA GLU A 45 -4.35 5.46 8.61
C GLU A 45 -5.04 4.12 8.94
N LEU A 46 -5.38 3.32 7.92
CA LEU A 46 -5.92 1.97 8.10
C LEU A 46 -4.95 1.06 8.87
N LYS A 47 -3.65 1.11 8.54
CA LYS A 47 -2.64 0.31 9.26
C LYS A 47 -2.50 0.77 10.71
N LYS A 48 -2.52 2.07 10.97
CA LYS A 48 -2.44 2.62 12.32
C LYS A 48 -3.65 2.20 13.16
N GLY A 49 -4.86 2.33 12.62
CA GLY A 49 -6.09 1.89 13.30
C GLY A 49 -6.08 0.41 13.62
N ARG A 50 -5.62 -0.46 12.69
CA ARG A 50 -5.48 -1.90 12.96
C ARG A 50 -4.53 -2.22 14.12
N LEU A 51 -3.38 -1.55 14.18
CA LEU A 51 -2.40 -1.75 15.26
C LEU A 51 -2.92 -1.28 16.63
N GLU A 52 -3.68 -0.19 16.64
CA GLU A 52 -4.30 0.37 17.85
C GLU A 52 -5.42 -0.54 18.35
N SER A 53 -6.29 -1.02 17.44
CA SER A 53 -7.33 -2.00 17.78
C SER A 53 -6.74 -3.31 18.32
N GLU A 54 -5.65 -3.82 17.73
CA GLU A 54 -5.02 -5.05 18.23
C GLU A 54 -4.39 -4.85 19.62
N LYS A 55 -3.80 -3.69 19.88
CA LYS A 55 -3.30 -3.31 21.22
C LYS A 55 -4.43 -3.27 22.24
N GLU A 56 -5.52 -2.55 21.95
CA GLU A 56 -6.68 -2.47 22.84
C GLU A 56 -7.28 -3.85 23.15
N ILE A 57 -7.40 -4.73 22.14
CA ILE A 57 -7.89 -6.10 22.33
C ILE A 57 -6.94 -6.90 23.22
N SER A 58 -5.61 -6.76 23.03
CA SER A 58 -4.61 -7.45 23.83
C SER A 58 -4.56 -6.96 25.28
N ASP A 59 -4.70 -5.64 25.50
CA ASP A 59 -4.70 -5.01 26.81
C ASP A 59 -6.00 -5.36 27.57
N ALA A 60 -7.14 -5.35 26.88
CA ALA A 60 -8.42 -5.81 27.44
C ALA A 60 -8.36 -7.29 27.85
N LYS A 61 -7.79 -8.16 27.00
CA LYS A 61 -7.62 -9.58 27.32
C LYS A 61 -6.69 -9.79 28.53
N LYS A 62 -5.61 -9.02 28.65
CA LYS A 62 -4.70 -9.07 29.79
C LYS A 62 -5.36 -8.60 31.09
N SER A 63 -6.18 -7.55 31.04
CA SER A 63 -6.91 -7.07 32.22
C SER A 63 -7.98 -8.06 32.71
N SER A 64 -8.60 -8.83 31.81
CA SER A 64 -9.60 -9.83 32.16
C SER A 64 -9.02 -11.10 32.78
N GLU A 65 -7.72 -11.37 32.62
CA GLU A 65 -7.03 -12.53 33.20
C GLU A 65 -6.50 -12.23 34.62
N GLU A 66 -6.23 -10.97 34.96
CA GLU A 66 -5.74 -10.56 36.29
C GLU A 66 -6.87 -10.52 37.37
N ASP A 67 -8.13 -10.29 36.98
CA ASP A 67 -9.29 -10.25 37.92
C ASP A 67 -9.79 -11.64 38.37
N THR A 68 -9.44 -12.72 37.66
CA THR A 68 -9.83 -14.10 38.04
C THR A 68 -8.84 -14.82 38.95
N SER A 69 -7.62 -14.28 39.14
CA SER A 69 -6.58 -14.93 39.96
C SER A 69 -6.53 -14.45 41.42
N SER A 70 -7.36 -13.49 41.81
CA SER A 70 -7.28 -12.81 43.13
C SER A 70 -8.51 -13.02 44.02
N LYS A 71 -9.39 -13.97 43.68
CA LYS A 71 -10.63 -14.27 44.44
C LYS A 71 -10.71 -15.67 45.07
N GLU A 72 -9.63 -16.44 45.04
CA GLU A 72 -9.52 -17.73 45.73
C GLU A 72 -8.32 -17.72 46.70
N GLU A 73 -8.44 -16.98 47.81
CA GLU A 73 -7.76 -17.26 49.08
C GLU A 73 -8.76 -17.13 50.24
#